data_AF-A0A6C0H650-F1
#
_entry.id   AF-A0A6C0H650-F1
#
_cell.length_a   1.000
_cell.length_b   1.000
_cell.length_c   1.000
_cell.angle_alpha   90.00
_cell.angle_beta   90.00
_cell.angle_gamma   90.00
#
_symmetry.space_group_name_H-M   'P 1'
#
loop_
_entity.id
_entity.type
_entity.pdbx_description
1 polymer ?
#
loop_
_entity_poly.entity_id
_entity_poly.type
_entity_poly.pdbx_seq_one_letter_code
_entity_poly.pdbx_strand_id
1 'polypeptide(L)'
;MIIILIGIFIFILFYLLVSSPVETSSSDVFGLNILFFFIFIAFFFLFLFIKSKNPEIVQNFPTVFAKINDIFSNKPEINVSIENKNVVYPKKQVFNIPEQNFNYQDAQTICKAFDSQLATVEQVNDAYKDGADWCNMGWSDNQLGLYPTQQSTYDKLQTIPGHEHDCGIPGVNGGYISNSETKLGVNCFGIKPEIDDVEKNIMENVPFYPKTVDEEKMEEKIDYWKKNLDKIILSPFNHYSWSKL
;
A
#
# COMPACT_ATOMS: atom_id res chain seq x y z
N MET A 1 6.60 18.87 17.82
CA MET A 1 6.74 19.01 19.29
C MET A 1 7.77 20.09 19.66
N ILE A 2 8.93 20.15 19.00
CA ILE A 2 9.98 21.16 19.26
C ILE A 2 9.50 22.60 19.01
N ILE A 3 8.73 22.89 17.95
CA ILE A 3 8.19 24.23 17.70
C ILE A 3 7.19 24.67 18.79
N ILE A 4 6.41 23.72 19.32
CA ILE A 4 5.49 23.99 20.45
C ILE A 4 6.30 24.22 21.72
N LEU A 5 7.36 23.45 21.98
CA LEU A 5 8.26 23.65 23.11
C LEU A 5 9.04 24.97 23.00
N ILE A 6 9.48 25.36 21.82
CA ILE A 6 10.12 26.66 21.54
C ILE A 6 9.09 27.78 21.72
N GLY A 7 7.86 27.60 21.23
CA GLY A 7 6.77 28.57 21.42
C GLY A 7 6.41 28.75 22.89
N ILE A 8 6.31 27.66 23.66
CA ILE A 8 6.08 27.67 25.11
C ILE A 8 7.28 28.28 25.83
N PHE A 9 8.51 27.94 25.43
CA PHE A 9 9.73 28.50 26.03
C PHE A 9 9.83 30.01 25.77
N ILE A 10 9.57 30.47 24.55
CA ILE A 10 9.53 31.90 24.21
C ILE A 10 8.40 32.61 24.98
N PHE A 11 7.24 31.98 25.11
CA PHE A 11 6.12 32.51 25.89
C PHE A 11 6.48 32.64 27.38
N ILE A 12 7.13 31.63 27.97
CA ILE A 12 7.61 31.66 29.36
C ILE A 12 8.71 32.71 29.53
N LEU A 13 9.69 32.77 28.62
CA LEU A 13 10.77 33.76 28.66
C LEU A 13 10.23 35.18 28.56
N PHE A 14 9.20 35.40 27.74
CA PHE A 14 8.53 36.70 27.58
C PHE A 14 7.66 37.05 28.78
N TYR A 15 6.93 36.09 29.35
CA TYR A 15 6.16 36.30 30.59
C TYR A 15 7.08 36.69 31.76
N LEU A 16 8.26 36.06 31.85
CA LEU A 16 9.31 36.41 32.82
C LEU A 16 9.92 37.80 32.55
N LEU A 17 10.07 38.20 31.28
CA LEU A 17 10.56 39.54 30.91
C LEU A 17 9.53 40.64 31.22
N VAL A 18 8.25 40.39 30.99
CA VAL A 18 7.14 41.35 31.22
C VAL A 18 6.74 41.45 32.69
N SER A 19 7.00 40.41 33.50
CA SER A 19 6.81 40.48 34.97
C SER A 19 7.94 41.22 35.71
N SER A 20 8.93 41.74 34.98
CA SER A 20 9.85 42.76 35.52
C SER A 20 9.05 44.02 35.91
N PRO A 21 9.34 44.67 37.05
CA PRO A 21 8.54 45.79 37.53
C PRO A 21 8.88 47.05 36.72
N VAL A 22 8.31 47.16 35.51
CA VAL A 22 8.29 48.41 34.76
C VAL A 22 7.06 49.18 35.21
N GLU A 23 7.27 50.41 35.66
CA GLU A 23 6.20 51.33 36.08
C GLU A 23 5.36 51.75 34.88
N THR A 24 4.39 50.92 34.50
CA THR A 24 3.33 51.27 33.53
C THR A 24 1.96 51.06 34.17
N SER A 25 1.03 51.95 33.84
CA SER A 25 -0.35 52.01 34.35
C SER A 25 -1.04 50.64 34.27
N SER A 26 -1.64 50.22 35.39
CA SER A 26 -2.23 48.87 35.56
C SER A 26 -3.32 48.50 34.55
N SER A 27 -4.01 49.50 33.97
CA SER A 27 -5.03 49.29 32.93
C SER A 27 -4.45 48.97 31.55
N ASP A 28 -3.30 49.54 31.19
CA ASP A 28 -2.69 49.35 29.86
C ASP A 28 -1.99 47.99 29.75
N VAL A 29 -1.40 47.52 30.85
CA VAL A 29 -0.79 46.20 30.95
C VAL A 29 -1.85 45.11 30.80
N PHE A 30 -3.04 45.27 31.39
CA PHE A 30 -4.12 44.29 31.31
C PHE A 30 -4.68 44.15 29.89
N GLY A 31 -4.84 45.27 29.18
CA GLY A 31 -5.31 45.29 27.79
C GLY A 31 -4.35 44.62 26.81
N LEU A 32 -3.04 44.89 26.94
CA LEU A 32 -2.01 44.21 26.14
C LEU A 32 -2.01 42.70 26.37
N ASN A 33 -2.10 42.25 27.62
CA ASN A 33 -2.12 40.82 27.96
C ASN A 33 -3.30 40.08 27.32
N ILE A 34 -4.49 40.69 27.31
CA ILE A 34 -5.68 40.11 26.67
C ILE A 34 -5.48 40.02 25.16
N LEU A 35 -4.95 41.08 24.52
CA LEU A 35 -4.70 41.08 23.08
C LEU A 35 -3.70 39.97 22.67
N PHE A 36 -2.62 39.79 23.44
CA PHE A 36 -1.64 38.74 23.18
C PHE A 36 -2.19 37.33 23.40
N PHE A 37 -3.09 37.14 24.37
CA PHE A 37 -3.76 35.86 24.57
C PHE A 37 -4.60 35.46 23.35
N PHE A 38 -5.34 36.40 22.78
CA PHE A 38 -6.10 36.16 21.55
C PHE A 38 -5.20 35.89 20.35
N ILE A 39 -4.07 36.60 20.23
CA ILE A 39 -3.06 36.33 19.19
C ILE A 39 -2.50 34.92 19.33
N PHE A 40 -2.16 34.49 20.55
CA PHE A 40 -1.67 33.13 20.81
C PHE A 40 -2.70 32.06 20.43
N ILE A 41 -3.97 32.27 20.80
CA ILE A 41 -5.08 31.39 20.42
C ILE A 41 -5.21 31.32 18.88
N ALA A 42 -5.15 32.47 18.19
CA ALA A 42 -5.23 32.52 16.74
C ALA A 42 -4.07 31.75 16.07
N PHE A 43 -2.85 31.90 16.56
CA PHE A 43 -1.70 31.13 16.09
C PHE A 43 -1.83 29.63 16.38
N PHE A 44 -2.40 29.25 17.53
CA PHE A 44 -2.66 27.86 17.87
C PHE A 44 -3.67 27.22 16.92
N PHE A 45 -4.79 27.91 16.62
CA PHE A 45 -5.77 27.44 15.65
C PHE A 45 -5.22 27.42 14.22
N LEU A 46 -4.41 28.41 13.82
CA LEU A 46 -3.72 28.40 12.54
C LEU A 46 -2.78 27.21 12.42
N PHE A 47 -2.05 26.87 13.48
CA PHE A 47 -1.19 25.69 13.52
C PHE A 47 -2.00 24.39 13.39
N LEU A 48 -3.12 24.25 14.10
CA LEU A 48 -4.02 23.11 13.96
C LEU A 48 -4.59 23.01 12.54
N PHE A 49 -4.94 24.15 11.93
CA PHE A 49 -5.43 24.22 10.56
C PHE A 49 -4.35 23.79 9.55
N ILE A 50 -3.10 24.27 9.71
CA ILE A 50 -1.95 23.85 8.88
C ILE A 50 -1.70 22.35 9.05
N LYS A 51 -1.75 21.81 10.27
CA LYS A 51 -1.62 20.37 10.54
C LYS A 51 -2.73 19.56 9.86
N SER A 52 -3.96 20.07 9.88
CA SER A 52 -5.12 19.41 9.25
C SER A 52 -5.05 19.40 7.72
N LYS A 53 -4.42 20.41 7.10
CA LYS A 53 -4.31 20.52 5.63
C LYS A 53 -3.02 19.92 5.07
N ASN A 54 -1.94 19.93 5.85
CA ASN A 54 -0.61 19.46 5.45
C ASN A 54 -0.06 18.50 6.53
N PRO A 55 -0.60 17.28 6.66
CA PRO A 55 -0.13 16.30 7.65
C PRO A 55 1.36 15.94 7.49
N GLU A 56 1.94 16.16 6.31
CA GLU A 56 3.35 15.93 5.98
C GLU A 56 4.32 16.88 6.71
N ILE A 57 3.92 18.13 7.02
CA ILE A 57 4.83 19.16 7.57
C ILE A 57 5.17 18.92 9.06
N VAL A 58 4.38 18.10 9.78
CA VAL A 58 4.53 17.90 11.24
C VAL A 58 5.27 16.62 11.62
N GLN A 59 5.55 15.73 10.66
CA GLN A 59 6.10 14.39 10.93
C GLN A 59 7.62 14.26 10.76
N ASN A 60 8.32 15.28 10.28
CA ASN A 60 9.78 15.25 10.05
C ASN A 60 10.63 15.55 11.30
N PHE A 61 10.24 15.08 12.49
CA PHE A 61 11.09 15.19 13.67
C PHE A 61 11.79 13.85 13.93
N PRO A 62 13.15 13.80 13.93
CA PRO A 62 13.86 12.61 14.38
C PRO A 62 13.47 12.33 15.83
N THR A 63 13.06 11.10 16.12
CA THR A 63 12.74 10.69 17.49
C THR A 63 14.04 10.30 18.16
N VAL A 64 14.45 11.07 19.17
CA VAL A 64 15.68 10.83 19.92
C VAL A 64 15.37 9.95 21.11
N PHE A 65 15.99 8.77 21.16
CA PHE A 65 15.91 7.88 22.30
C PHE A 65 17.22 7.97 23.09
N ALA A 66 17.12 8.33 24.37
CA ALA A 66 18.25 8.26 25.29
C ALA A 66 18.03 7.07 26.22
N LYS A 67 18.91 6.08 26.14
CA LYS A 67 18.93 4.93 27.03
C LYS A 67 20.04 5.12 28.06
N ILE A 68 19.67 5.13 29.32
CA ILE A 68 20.62 5.18 30.42
C ILE A 68 20.91 3.75 30.86
N ASN A 69 22.15 3.33 30.70
CA ASN A 69 22.65 2.06 31.19
C ASN A 69 23.35 2.31 32.54
N ASP A 70 23.37 1.26 33.38
CA ASP A 70 24.12 1.25 34.63
C ASP A 70 23.82 2.42 35.58
N ILE A 71 22.53 2.76 35.68
CA ILE A 71 21.98 3.81 36.57
C ILE A 71 22.34 3.66 38.05
N PHE A 72 22.81 2.49 38.48
CA PHE A 72 23.24 2.21 39.86
C PHE A 72 24.76 2.07 40.01
N SER A 73 25.53 2.31 38.95
CA SER A 73 26.99 2.31 38.98
C SER A 73 27.55 3.70 39.35
N ASN A 74 28.78 3.74 39.85
CA ASN A 74 29.48 4.98 40.19
C ASN A 74 29.84 5.82 38.93
N LYS A 75 29.57 5.29 37.73
CA LYS A 75 29.68 5.95 36.44
C LYS A 75 28.53 5.48 35.52
N PRO A 76 27.36 6.13 35.53
CA PRO A 76 26.28 5.79 34.61
C PRO A 76 26.63 6.19 33.19
N GLU A 77 26.21 5.37 32.22
CA GLU A 77 26.45 5.62 30.79
C GLU A 77 25.14 5.99 30.09
N ILE A 78 25.18 7.07 29.30
CA ILE A 78 24.03 7.51 28.50
C ILE A 78 24.33 7.24 27.03
N ASN A 79 23.57 6.31 26.45
CA ASN A 79 23.60 6.04 25.03
C ASN A 79 22.44 6.75 24.35
N VAL A 80 22.76 7.66 23.43
CA VAL A 80 21.77 8.38 22.63
C VAL A 80 21.75 7.76 21.24
N SER A 81 20.60 7.23 20.83
CA SER A 81 20.36 6.70 19.50
C SER A 81 19.29 7.52 18.77
N ILE A 82 19.57 7.84 17.50
CA ILE A 82 18.64 8.52 16.60
C ILE A 82 18.04 7.44 15.70
N GLU A 83 16.78 7.08 15.92
CA GLU A 83 16.03 6.28 14.94
C GLU A 83 15.39 7.21 13.92
N ASN A 84 15.94 7.22 12.71
CA ASN A 84 15.19 7.64 11.54
C ASN A 84 14.17 6.53 11.24
N LYS A 85 12.95 6.64 11.75
CA LYS A 85 11.84 5.97 11.10
C LYS A 85 11.76 6.56 9.69
N ASN A 86 12.30 5.83 8.71
CA ASN A 86 11.93 6.04 7.32
C ASN A 86 10.42 5.82 7.24
N VAL A 87 9.64 6.89 7.37
CA VAL A 87 8.23 6.87 7.05
C VAL A 87 8.19 6.64 5.54
N VAL A 88 8.00 5.37 5.15
CA VAL A 88 7.79 5.00 3.76
C VAL A 88 6.42 5.53 3.40
N TYR A 89 6.38 6.70 2.76
CA TYR A 89 5.16 7.19 2.15
C TYR A 89 4.78 6.20 1.04
N PRO A 90 3.52 5.73 1.01
CA PRO A 90 3.10 4.86 -0.06
C PRO A 90 3.30 5.61 -1.38
N LYS A 91 4.10 5.01 -2.27
CA LYS A 91 4.41 5.58 -3.58
C LYS A 91 3.24 5.29 -4.51
N LYS A 92 2.87 6.26 -5.35
CA LYS A 92 1.93 6.00 -6.43
C LYS A 92 2.49 4.93 -7.36
N GLN A 93 1.66 3.96 -7.70
CA GLN A 93 2.02 2.85 -8.57
C GLN A 93 0.80 2.41 -9.38
N VAL A 94 1.04 1.61 -10.42
CA VAL A 94 -0.04 0.92 -11.11
C VAL A 94 -0.49 -0.27 -10.28
N PHE A 95 -1.78 -0.45 -10.14
CA PHE A 95 -2.39 -1.66 -9.59
C PHE A 95 -3.53 -2.11 -10.50
N ASN A 96 -3.70 -3.42 -10.60
CA ASN A 96 -4.69 -4.05 -11.44
C ASN A 96 -5.85 -4.60 -10.60
N ILE A 97 -7.06 -4.49 -11.14
CA ILE A 97 -8.26 -5.14 -10.65
C ILE A 97 -8.57 -6.27 -11.65
N PRO A 98 -8.45 -7.54 -11.22
CA PRO A 98 -8.38 -8.67 -12.15
C PRO A 98 -9.73 -9.08 -12.75
N GLU A 99 -10.84 -8.71 -12.13
CA GLU A 99 -12.18 -9.12 -12.55
C GLU A 99 -12.57 -8.54 -13.92
N GLN A 100 -12.88 -9.40 -14.89
CA GLN A 100 -13.09 -9.05 -16.31
C GLN A 100 -14.54 -8.63 -16.63
N ASN A 101 -15.18 -7.83 -15.78
CA ASN A 101 -16.62 -7.53 -15.86
C ASN A 101 -16.96 -6.04 -16.02
N PHE A 102 -15.95 -5.18 -16.23
CA PHE A 102 -16.11 -3.73 -16.24
C PHE A 102 -16.00 -3.16 -17.66
N ASN A 103 -16.95 -2.29 -18.05
CA ASN A 103 -16.79 -1.50 -19.27
C ASN A 103 -15.87 -0.28 -19.01
N TYR A 104 -15.56 0.50 -20.05
CA TYR A 104 -14.63 1.62 -19.91
C TYR A 104 -15.11 2.69 -18.92
N GLN A 105 -16.42 2.95 -18.85
CA GLN A 105 -16.99 3.91 -17.91
C GLN A 105 -16.95 3.40 -16.46
N ASP A 106 -17.22 2.11 -16.26
CA ASP A 106 -17.06 1.43 -14.97
C ASP A 106 -15.62 1.59 -14.49
N ALA A 107 -14.65 1.28 -15.35
CA ALA A 107 -13.22 1.39 -15.06
C ALA A 107 -12.79 2.78 -14.59
N GLN A 108 -13.26 3.84 -15.26
CA GLN A 108 -13.02 5.23 -14.85
C GLN A 108 -13.57 5.52 -13.45
N THR A 109 -14.75 4.99 -13.14
CA THR A 109 -15.44 5.23 -11.87
C THR A 109 -14.79 4.45 -10.74
N ILE A 110 -14.36 3.21 -11.01
CA ILE A 110 -13.64 2.35 -10.08
C ILE A 110 -12.32 2.99 -9.67
N CYS A 111 -11.48 3.44 -10.60
CA CYS A 111 -10.22 4.07 -10.22
C CYS A 111 -10.44 5.33 -9.37
N LYS A 112 -11.47 6.14 -9.67
CA LYS A 112 -11.83 7.30 -8.84
C LYS A 112 -12.25 6.91 -7.43
N ALA A 113 -12.94 5.78 -7.26
CA ALA A 113 -13.32 5.27 -5.95
C ALA A 113 -12.10 4.88 -5.09
N PHE A 114 -10.97 4.55 -5.73
CA PHE A 114 -9.67 4.33 -5.08
C PHE A 114 -8.80 5.61 -4.99
N ASP A 115 -9.39 6.80 -5.10
CA ASP A 115 -8.66 8.08 -5.17
C ASP A 115 -7.52 8.06 -6.22
N SER A 116 -7.76 7.34 -7.29
CA SER A 116 -6.81 7.02 -8.36
C SER A 116 -7.39 7.41 -9.72
N GLN A 117 -6.59 7.25 -10.77
CA GLN A 117 -7.00 7.46 -12.15
C GLN A 117 -6.69 6.22 -12.98
N LEU A 118 -7.23 6.10 -14.20
CA LEU A 118 -6.76 5.07 -15.12
C LEU A 118 -5.27 5.26 -15.40
N ALA A 119 -4.52 4.16 -15.43
CA ALA A 119 -3.10 4.21 -15.70
C ALA A 119 -2.82 4.60 -17.16
N THR A 120 -1.83 5.44 -17.41
CA THR A 120 -1.38 5.75 -18.77
C THR A 120 -0.48 4.65 -19.33
N VAL A 121 -0.25 4.66 -20.64
CA VAL A 121 0.67 3.73 -21.31
C VAL A 121 2.06 3.78 -20.66
N GLU A 122 2.58 4.97 -20.37
CA GLU A 122 3.88 5.17 -19.75
C GLU A 122 3.92 4.56 -18.35
N GLN A 123 2.87 4.75 -17.55
CA GLN A 123 2.77 4.21 -16.20
C GLN A 123 2.73 2.68 -16.19
N VAL A 124 2.00 2.06 -17.13
CA VAL A 124 1.99 0.59 -17.28
C VAL A 124 3.35 0.06 -17.76
N ASN A 125 4.03 0.78 -18.66
CA ASN A 125 5.39 0.44 -19.07
C ASN A 125 6.39 0.55 -17.93
N ASP A 126 6.28 1.58 -17.09
CA ASP A 126 7.15 1.72 -15.93
C ASP A 126 6.86 0.62 -14.89
N ALA A 127 5.59 0.27 -14.68
CA ALA A 127 5.23 -0.87 -13.84
C ALA A 127 5.83 -2.19 -14.36
N TYR A 128 5.80 -2.41 -15.68
CA TYR A 128 6.47 -3.56 -16.30
C TYR A 128 7.98 -3.57 -16.02
N LYS A 129 8.68 -2.44 -16.18
CA LYS A 129 10.12 -2.33 -15.87
C LYS A 129 10.40 -2.62 -14.39
N ASP A 130 9.46 -2.27 -13.52
CA ASP A 130 9.52 -2.51 -12.07
C ASP A 130 9.07 -3.94 -11.67
N GLY A 131 8.72 -4.80 -12.64
CA GLY A 131 8.42 -6.22 -12.41
C GLY A 131 6.94 -6.60 -12.39
N ALA A 132 6.03 -5.71 -12.80
CA ALA A 132 4.61 -6.02 -12.89
C ALA A 132 4.31 -7.15 -13.89
N ASP A 133 3.39 -8.05 -13.53
CA ASP A 133 3.14 -9.30 -14.26
C ASP A 133 1.78 -9.94 -13.91
N TRP A 134 0.66 -9.35 -14.38
CA TRP A 134 -0.68 -9.81 -13.99
C TRP A 134 -1.45 -10.58 -15.07
N CYS A 135 -0.94 -10.68 -16.31
CA CYS A 135 -1.48 -11.59 -17.34
C CYS A 135 -2.96 -11.37 -17.75
N ASN A 136 -3.63 -10.32 -17.26
CA ASN A 136 -5.04 -10.08 -17.55
C ASN A 136 -5.28 -8.67 -18.11
N MET A 137 -6.09 -8.57 -19.15
CA MET A 137 -6.38 -7.30 -19.82
C MET A 137 -7.08 -6.33 -18.85
N GLY A 138 -6.59 -5.10 -18.74
CA GLY A 138 -7.19 -4.06 -17.91
C GLY A 138 -7.39 -2.75 -18.67
N TRP A 139 -8.57 -2.14 -18.51
CA TRP A 139 -8.84 -0.79 -19.00
C TRP A 139 -7.82 0.20 -18.42
N SER A 140 -7.22 0.98 -19.31
CA SER A 140 -6.20 1.99 -19.08
C SER A 140 -6.63 3.29 -19.78
N ASP A 141 -5.91 4.39 -19.53
CA ASP A 141 -6.25 5.69 -20.10
C ASP A 141 -6.30 5.65 -21.63
N ASN A 142 -7.12 6.53 -22.23
CA ASN A 142 -7.40 6.57 -23.68
C ASN A 142 -8.05 5.29 -24.24
N GLN A 143 -8.88 4.61 -23.45
CA GLN A 143 -9.63 3.41 -23.86
C GLN A 143 -8.73 2.29 -24.40
N LEU A 144 -7.59 2.12 -23.73
CA LEU A 144 -6.64 1.05 -24.02
C LEU A 144 -6.92 -0.11 -23.08
N GLY A 145 -6.91 -1.34 -23.59
CA GLY A 145 -6.76 -2.54 -22.76
C GLY A 145 -5.29 -2.90 -22.72
N LEU A 146 -4.65 -2.86 -21.56
CA LEU A 146 -3.21 -3.14 -21.42
C LEU A 146 -2.94 -4.16 -20.32
N TYR A 147 -1.88 -4.94 -20.47
CA TYR A 147 -1.35 -5.79 -19.39
C TYR A 147 0.14 -6.10 -19.60
N PRO A 148 0.95 -6.11 -18.53
CA PRO A 148 2.36 -6.44 -18.59
C PRO A 148 2.59 -7.95 -18.39
N THR A 149 3.63 -8.46 -19.05
CA THR A 149 4.08 -9.85 -18.94
C THR A 149 5.59 -9.93 -18.88
N GLN A 150 6.14 -10.53 -17.83
CA GLN A 150 7.60 -10.66 -17.66
C GLN A 150 8.18 -11.78 -18.52
N GLN A 151 9.46 -11.64 -18.89
CA GLN A 151 10.18 -12.66 -19.64
C GLN A 151 10.18 -14.01 -18.89
N SER A 152 10.39 -13.98 -17.57
CA SER A 152 10.39 -15.19 -16.74
C SER A 152 9.06 -15.94 -16.77
N THR A 153 7.95 -15.20 -16.86
CA THR A 153 6.61 -15.77 -16.94
C THR A 153 6.38 -16.38 -18.30
N TYR A 154 6.70 -15.66 -19.37
CA TYR A 154 6.65 -16.17 -20.73
C TYR A 154 7.46 -17.47 -20.88
N ASP A 155 8.72 -17.48 -20.42
CA ASP A 155 9.61 -18.64 -20.51
C ASP A 155 9.06 -19.84 -19.75
N LYS A 156 8.50 -19.60 -18.55
CA LYS A 156 7.87 -20.66 -17.74
C LYS A 156 6.68 -21.26 -18.48
N LEU A 157 5.82 -20.44 -19.07
CA LEU A 157 4.64 -20.91 -19.81
C LEU A 157 5.02 -21.76 -21.02
N GLN A 158 6.15 -21.49 -21.68
CA GLN A 158 6.64 -22.35 -22.79
C GLN A 158 6.95 -23.79 -22.35
N THR A 159 7.09 -24.04 -21.06
CA THR A 159 7.38 -25.38 -20.51
C THR A 159 6.14 -26.13 -20.05
N ILE A 160 4.97 -25.49 -20.05
CA ILE A 160 3.71 -26.05 -19.55
C ILE A 160 2.79 -26.34 -20.75
N PRO A 161 2.57 -27.62 -21.09
CA PRO A 161 1.75 -27.99 -22.24
C PRO A 161 0.34 -27.40 -22.15
N GLY A 162 -0.08 -26.69 -23.20
CA GLY A 162 -1.41 -26.07 -23.29
C GLY A 162 -1.49 -24.64 -22.77
N HIS A 163 -0.38 -24.09 -22.25
CA HIS A 163 -0.29 -22.73 -21.71
C HIS A 163 0.75 -21.86 -22.42
N GLU A 164 1.36 -22.33 -23.50
CA GLU A 164 2.48 -21.65 -24.19
C GLU A 164 2.09 -20.28 -24.75
N HIS A 165 0.81 -20.01 -24.92
CA HIS A 165 0.26 -18.77 -25.44
C HIS A 165 -0.56 -17.97 -24.42
N ASP A 166 -0.58 -18.44 -23.18
CA ASP A 166 -1.17 -17.67 -22.09
C ASP A 166 -0.32 -16.41 -21.86
N CYS A 167 -0.97 -15.35 -21.36
CA CYS A 167 -0.30 -14.11 -20.99
C CYS A 167 0.44 -13.36 -22.12
N GLY A 168 0.19 -13.64 -23.41
CA GLY A 168 0.79 -12.84 -24.49
C GLY A 168 2.33 -12.98 -24.60
N ILE A 169 3.01 -11.90 -24.99
CA ILE A 169 4.48 -11.87 -25.15
C ILE A 169 5.16 -11.01 -24.09
N PRO A 170 6.49 -11.12 -23.88
CA PRO A 170 7.20 -10.25 -22.95
C PRO A 170 7.02 -8.76 -23.30
N GLY A 171 6.67 -7.95 -22.29
CA GLY A 171 6.43 -6.51 -22.44
C GLY A 171 5.02 -6.09 -22.01
N VAL A 172 4.58 -4.92 -22.49
CA VAL A 172 3.20 -4.45 -22.32
C VAL A 172 2.39 -4.83 -23.55
N ASN A 173 1.43 -5.73 -23.35
CA ASN A 173 0.52 -6.24 -24.36
C ASN A 173 -0.77 -5.41 -24.42
N GLY A 174 -1.50 -5.55 -25.53
CA GLY A 174 -2.81 -4.93 -25.73
C GLY A 174 -2.77 -3.69 -26.61
N GLY A 175 -3.79 -2.83 -26.50
CA GLY A 175 -3.96 -1.66 -27.36
C GLY A 175 -5.35 -1.05 -27.28
N TYR A 176 -5.69 -0.22 -28.26
CA TYR A 176 -6.98 0.47 -28.32
C TYR A 176 -8.12 -0.50 -28.58
N ILE A 177 -9.19 -0.38 -27.78
CA ILE A 177 -10.41 -1.17 -27.92
C ILE A 177 -11.53 -0.22 -28.33
N SER A 178 -12.08 -0.45 -29.53
CA SER A 178 -13.08 0.44 -30.12
C SER A 178 -14.43 0.37 -29.42
N ASN A 179 -14.79 -0.79 -28.88
CA ASN A 179 -16.02 -0.99 -28.15
C ASN A 179 -15.81 -0.68 -26.66
N SER A 180 -16.33 0.46 -26.20
CA SER A 180 -16.30 0.87 -24.78
C SER A 180 -17.02 -0.12 -23.86
N GLU A 181 -17.96 -0.91 -24.38
CA GLU A 181 -18.75 -1.88 -23.62
C GLU A 181 -18.05 -3.23 -23.42
N THR A 182 -16.87 -3.42 -24.02
CA THR A 182 -16.06 -4.62 -23.77
C THR A 182 -15.78 -4.75 -22.28
N LYS A 183 -15.99 -5.96 -21.75
CA LYS A 183 -15.81 -6.26 -20.33
C LYS A 183 -14.37 -6.68 -20.09
N LEU A 184 -13.64 -5.86 -19.35
CA LEU A 184 -12.24 -6.07 -18.98
C LEU A 184 -12.03 -5.86 -17.47
N GLY A 185 -10.82 -6.16 -17.01
CA GLY A 185 -10.29 -5.67 -15.74
C GLY A 185 -9.99 -4.17 -15.77
N VAL A 186 -9.29 -3.66 -14.76
CA VAL A 186 -8.98 -2.23 -14.65
C VAL A 186 -7.53 -2.01 -14.20
N ASN A 187 -6.80 -1.14 -14.88
CA ASN A 187 -5.49 -0.66 -14.44
C ASN A 187 -5.64 0.75 -13.86
N CYS A 188 -5.45 0.89 -12.56
CA CYS A 188 -5.46 2.17 -11.88
C CYS A 188 -4.05 2.63 -11.51
N PHE A 189 -3.82 3.94 -11.47
CA PHE A 189 -2.60 4.56 -10.99
C PHE A 189 -2.91 5.48 -9.81
N GLY A 190 -2.30 5.18 -8.67
CA GLY A 190 -2.50 5.92 -7.43
C GLY A 190 -1.87 5.20 -6.23
N ILE A 191 -2.34 5.51 -5.03
CA ILE A 191 -1.90 4.81 -3.82
C ILE A 191 -2.59 3.45 -3.79
N LYS A 192 -1.82 2.39 -4.02
CA LYS A 192 -2.35 1.03 -3.93
C LYS A 192 -2.77 0.76 -2.48
N PRO A 193 -3.99 0.25 -2.22
CA PRO A 193 -4.40 -0.19 -0.90
C PRO A 193 -3.44 -1.23 -0.29
N GLU A 194 -3.45 -1.31 1.04
CA GLU A 194 -2.77 -2.38 1.75
C GLU A 194 -3.42 -3.73 1.40
N ILE A 195 -2.58 -4.76 1.31
CA ILE A 195 -3.02 -6.11 0.99
C ILE A 195 -3.94 -6.68 2.09
N ASP A 196 -5.02 -7.35 1.68
CA ASP A 196 -5.88 -8.10 2.59
C ASP A 196 -5.53 -9.62 2.65
N ASP A 197 -6.15 -10.34 3.59
CA ASP A 197 -5.88 -11.77 3.79
C ASP A 197 -6.29 -12.64 2.59
N VAL A 198 -7.32 -12.23 1.83
CA VAL A 198 -7.82 -12.94 0.66
C VAL A 198 -6.84 -12.77 -0.50
N GLU A 199 -6.42 -11.54 -0.77
CA GLU A 199 -5.42 -11.18 -1.76
C GLU A 199 -4.09 -11.87 -1.49
N LYS A 200 -3.68 -11.93 -0.22
CA LYS A 200 -2.48 -12.67 0.19
C LYS A 200 -2.60 -14.16 -0.12
N ASN A 201 -3.73 -14.78 0.21
CA ASN A 201 -3.97 -16.19 -0.09
C ASN A 201 -3.96 -16.46 -1.59
N ILE A 202 -4.50 -15.55 -2.41
CA ILE A 202 -4.46 -15.64 -3.87
C ILE A 202 -3.02 -15.60 -4.36
N MET A 203 -2.21 -14.63 -3.89
CA MET A 203 -0.80 -14.51 -4.27
C MET A 203 0.03 -15.74 -3.92
N GLU A 204 -0.25 -16.41 -2.79
CA GLU A 204 0.53 -17.56 -2.32
C GLU A 204 0.11 -18.88 -2.98
N ASN A 205 -1.18 -19.05 -3.32
CA ASN A 205 -1.74 -20.37 -3.63
C ASN A 205 -2.36 -20.51 -5.03
N VAL A 206 -2.64 -19.40 -5.73
CA VAL A 206 -3.30 -19.44 -7.03
C VAL A 206 -2.25 -19.37 -8.13
N PRO A 207 -2.29 -20.26 -9.15
CA PRO A 207 -1.39 -20.14 -10.30
C PRO A 207 -1.64 -18.81 -11.02
N PHE A 208 -0.57 -18.19 -11.51
CA PHE A 208 -0.65 -16.89 -12.20
C PHE A 208 -1.29 -16.98 -13.60
N TYR A 209 -1.58 -18.20 -14.08
CA TYR A 209 -2.20 -18.48 -15.37
C TYR A 209 -3.55 -19.18 -15.17
N PRO A 210 -4.53 -18.98 -16.08
CA PRO A 210 -5.82 -19.65 -16.01
C PRO A 210 -5.66 -21.15 -16.21
N LYS A 211 -6.47 -21.95 -15.51
CA LYS A 211 -6.48 -23.41 -15.72
C LYS A 211 -7.11 -23.75 -17.06
N THR A 212 -6.61 -24.78 -17.73
CA THR A 212 -7.28 -25.32 -18.91
C THR A 212 -8.57 -26.04 -18.51
N VAL A 213 -9.49 -26.18 -19.47
CA VAL A 213 -10.72 -26.97 -19.30
C VAL A 213 -10.44 -28.41 -18.84
N ASP A 214 -9.32 -29.00 -19.28
CA ASP A 214 -8.97 -30.36 -18.90
C ASP A 214 -8.38 -30.44 -17.48
N GLU A 215 -7.64 -29.42 -17.04
CA GLU A 215 -7.20 -29.28 -15.65
C GLU A 215 -8.39 -29.08 -14.70
N GLU A 216 -9.33 -28.20 -15.05
CA GLU A 216 -10.56 -27.99 -14.26
C GLU A 216 -11.35 -29.29 -14.11
N LYS A 217 -11.58 -30.02 -15.22
CA LYS A 217 -12.24 -31.33 -15.20
C LYS A 217 -11.45 -32.36 -14.39
N MET A 218 -10.12 -32.29 -14.40
CA MET A 218 -9.29 -33.18 -13.60
C MET A 218 -9.44 -32.87 -12.11
N GLU A 219 -9.44 -31.59 -11.72
CA GLU A 219 -9.67 -31.16 -10.34
C GLU A 219 -11.06 -31.53 -9.84
N GLU A 220 -12.11 -31.33 -10.65
CA GLU A 220 -13.47 -31.76 -10.32
C GLU A 220 -13.52 -33.28 -10.04
N LYS A 221 -12.81 -34.08 -10.85
CA LYS A 221 -12.70 -35.53 -10.63
C LYS A 221 -11.92 -35.84 -9.35
N ILE A 222 -10.83 -35.14 -9.07
CA ILE A 222 -10.05 -35.31 -7.84
C ILE A 222 -10.93 -34.99 -6.62
N ASP A 223 -11.66 -33.89 -6.64
CA ASP A 223 -12.53 -33.46 -5.55
C ASP A 223 -13.72 -34.38 -5.36
N TYR A 224 -14.27 -34.91 -6.45
CA TYR A 224 -15.23 -36.00 -6.40
C TYR A 224 -14.63 -37.20 -5.64
N TRP A 225 -13.44 -37.69 -6.02
CA TRP A 225 -12.85 -38.85 -5.38
C TRP A 225 -12.42 -38.61 -3.93
N LYS A 226 -11.91 -37.42 -3.59
CA LYS A 226 -11.60 -37.01 -2.20
C LYS A 226 -12.82 -37.15 -1.28
N LYS A 227 -14.02 -36.80 -1.79
CA LYS A 227 -15.29 -36.93 -1.05
C LYS A 227 -15.82 -38.36 -0.98
N ASN A 228 -15.25 -39.29 -1.76
CA ASN A 228 -15.71 -40.67 -1.90
C ASN A 228 -14.58 -41.69 -1.61
N LEU A 229 -13.54 -41.30 -0.86
CA LEU A 229 -12.41 -42.17 -0.55
C LEU A 229 -12.81 -43.41 0.26
N ASP A 230 -13.87 -43.30 1.06
CA ASP A 230 -14.47 -44.39 1.83
C ASP A 230 -14.98 -45.55 0.96
N LYS A 231 -15.28 -45.27 -0.32
CA LYS A 231 -15.72 -46.26 -1.31
C LYS A 231 -14.56 -46.95 -2.01
N ILE A 232 -13.32 -46.50 -1.80
CA ILE A 232 -12.13 -47.04 -2.45
C ILE A 232 -11.45 -48.04 -1.52
N ILE A 233 -11.39 -49.30 -1.94
CA ILE A 233 -10.63 -50.33 -1.23
C ILE A 233 -9.17 -50.24 -1.63
N LEU A 234 -8.29 -50.01 -0.66
CA LEU A 234 -6.84 -50.06 -0.87
C LEU A 234 -6.35 -51.50 -0.69
N SER A 235 -5.52 -51.97 -1.62
CA SER A 235 -4.87 -53.26 -1.49
C SER A 235 -3.77 -53.20 -0.43
N PRO A 236 -3.56 -54.28 0.34
CA PRO A 236 -2.41 -54.35 1.24
C PRO A 236 -1.11 -54.37 0.42
N PHE A 237 -0.01 -53.90 1.03
CA PHE A 237 1.31 -53.89 0.41
C PHE A 237 1.76 -55.27 -0.10
N ASN A 238 1.38 -56.34 0.61
CA ASN A 238 1.46 -57.73 0.14
C ASN A 238 0.48 -58.62 0.94
N HIS A 239 0.54 -59.94 0.76
CA HIS A 239 -0.33 -60.91 1.44
C HIS A 239 -0.18 -60.95 2.97
N TYR A 240 0.87 -60.36 3.53
CA TYR A 240 1.24 -60.45 4.94
C TYR A 240 1.33 -59.08 5.64
N SER A 241 1.37 -57.97 4.91
CA SER A 241 1.53 -56.61 5.48
C SER A 241 0.68 -55.56 4.76
N TRP A 242 0.08 -54.65 5.53
CA TRP A 242 -0.71 -53.53 5.01
C TRP A 242 0.14 -52.47 4.28
N SER A 243 1.29 -52.10 4.83
CA SER A 243 2.20 -51.07 4.27
C SER A 243 3.65 -51.54 4.29
N LYS A 244 4.56 -50.76 3.66
CA LYS A 244 6.01 -51.00 3.64
C LYS A 244 6.72 -50.63 4.97
N LEU A 245 5.97 -50.28 6.02
CA LEU A 245 6.54 -49.86 7.31
C LEU A 245 7.27 -51.01 8.02
#